data_AF-A0A969X0N8-F1
#
_entry.id   AF-A0A969X0N8-F1
#
_cell.length_a   1.000
_cell.length_b   1.000
_cell.length_c   1.000
_cell.angle_alpha   90.00
_cell.angle_beta   90.00
_cell.angle_gamma   90.00
#
_symmetry.space_group_name_H-M   'P 1'
#
loop_
_entity.id
_entity.type
_entity.pdbx_description
1 polymer ?
#
loop_
_entity_poly.entity_id
_entity_poly.type
_entity_poly.pdbx_seq_one_letter_code
_entity_poly.pdbx_strand_id
1 'polypeptide(L)'
;MNRIKLFLIIIAVALFYYGCDSSGKTIHIDQETKDYCLFKQGSYWIYQDSATLETDSIVIETNPYFTSGKGGGTTDAWETYTYSTYVQNNNTNNLYNTIIRPGFDAEFDNQKPIWYYMDEVSSNASQYKYYSFHNGSIGEKYLGGFNSPYFYSKFELIYQNYKCNEIVYENVKMFLLTAETIPEETLMKLYWAKHIGLVRIEDYSDTTKVSVKNLIRYNVENYEN
;
A
#
# COMPACT_ATOMS: atom_id res chain seq x y z
N MET A 1 -25.07 13.49 -53.57
CA MET A 1 -25.10 12.38 -52.60
C MET A 1 -26.56 12.13 -52.22
N ASN A 2 -27.09 10.90 -52.36
CA ASN A 2 -28.50 10.60 -52.06
C ASN A 2 -28.82 10.88 -50.58
N ARG A 3 -30.00 11.45 -50.29
CA ARG A 3 -30.45 11.79 -48.94
C ARG A 3 -30.35 10.60 -47.96
N ILE A 4 -30.59 9.38 -48.45
CA ILE A 4 -30.45 8.13 -47.70
C ILE A 4 -29.00 7.86 -47.27
N LYS A 5 -28.01 8.15 -48.14
CA LYS A 5 -26.59 7.96 -47.82
C LYS A 5 -26.11 8.95 -46.75
N LEU A 6 -26.59 10.19 -46.81
CA LEU A 6 -26.28 11.20 -45.79
C LEU A 6 -26.86 10.80 -44.41
N PHE A 7 -28.09 10.29 -44.39
CA PHE A 7 -28.75 9.84 -43.16
C PHE A 7 -28.01 8.66 -42.50
N LEU A 8 -27.56 7.68 -43.29
CA LEU A 8 -26.78 6.54 -42.77
C LEU A 8 -25.41 6.97 -42.21
N ILE A 9 -24.75 7.96 -42.82
CA ILE A 9 -23.48 8.50 -42.31
C ILE A 9 -23.70 9.20 -40.97
N ILE A 10 -24.78 9.97 -40.82
CA ILE A 10 -25.10 10.65 -39.55
C ILE A 10 -25.41 9.63 -38.45
N ILE A 11 -26.14 8.55 -38.75
CA ILE A 11 -26.40 7.47 -37.78
C ILE A 11 -25.11 6.75 -37.41
N ALA A 12 -24.25 6.41 -38.38
CA ALA A 12 -22.98 5.77 -38.08
C ALA A 12 -22.10 6.65 -37.19
N VAL A 13 -22.01 7.96 -37.49
CA VAL A 13 -21.28 8.92 -36.65
C VAL A 13 -21.90 9.01 -35.26
N ALA A 14 -23.23 9.09 -35.13
CA ALA A 14 -23.92 9.12 -33.84
C ALA A 14 -23.70 7.83 -33.02
N LEU A 15 -23.65 6.66 -33.67
CA LEU A 15 -23.34 5.38 -33.03
C LEU A 15 -21.85 5.31 -32.60
N PHE A 16 -20.94 5.89 -33.38
CA PHE A 16 -19.53 6.04 -32.98
C PHE A 16 -19.36 6.99 -31.78
N TYR A 17 -20.19 8.03 -31.66
CA TYR A 17 -20.18 8.93 -30.49
C TYR A 17 -20.85 8.33 -29.25
N TYR A 18 -21.81 7.42 -29.40
CA TYR A 18 -22.46 6.71 -28.29
C TYR A 18 -21.65 5.52 -27.75
N GLY A 19 -20.64 5.05 -28.48
CA GLY A 19 -19.86 3.86 -28.13
C GLY A 19 -18.69 4.09 -27.16
N CYS A 20 -18.47 5.31 -26.67
CA CYS A 20 -17.37 5.62 -25.77
C CYS A 20 -17.88 6.13 -24.42
N ASP A 21 -18.57 5.25 -23.69
CA ASP A 21 -18.83 5.47 -22.27
C ASP A 21 -17.55 5.14 -21.48
N SER A 22 -16.76 6.18 -21.23
CA SER A 22 -15.61 6.13 -20.32
C SER A 22 -16.01 6.41 -18.87
N SER A 23 -17.31 6.55 -18.58
CA SER A 23 -17.80 6.73 -17.23
C SER A 23 -18.16 5.38 -16.62
N GLY A 24 -17.54 5.05 -15.49
CA GLY A 24 -18.03 3.98 -14.63
C GLY A 24 -17.27 2.65 -14.62
N LYS A 25 -15.95 2.62 -14.84
CA LYS A 25 -15.17 1.52 -14.26
C LYS A 25 -15.29 1.63 -12.74
N THR A 26 -16.11 0.77 -12.13
CA THR A 26 -16.12 0.57 -10.68
C THR A 26 -14.87 -0.23 -10.37
N ILE A 27 -13.87 0.38 -9.74
CA ILE A 27 -12.70 -0.36 -9.29
C ILE A 27 -13.01 -0.81 -7.86
N HIS A 28 -12.63 -2.05 -7.56
CA HIS A 28 -12.88 -2.65 -6.27
C HIS A 28 -11.54 -3.00 -5.63
N ILE A 29 -11.27 -2.45 -4.43
CA ILE A 29 -10.25 -3.04 -3.57
C ILE A 29 -10.74 -4.43 -3.16
N ASP A 30 -9.91 -5.43 -3.39
CA ASP A 30 -10.21 -6.80 -3.00
C ASP A 30 -10.32 -6.92 -1.47
N GLN A 31 -11.11 -7.89 -1.00
CA GLN A 31 -11.39 -8.02 0.44
C GLN A 31 -10.13 -8.25 1.27
N GLU A 32 -9.15 -8.98 0.75
CA GLU A 32 -7.94 -9.27 1.50
C GLU A 32 -7.12 -7.99 1.69
N THR A 33 -6.99 -7.12 0.69
CA THR A 33 -6.35 -5.81 0.90
C THR A 33 -7.08 -4.97 1.94
N LYS A 34 -8.42 -4.98 1.96
CA LYS A 34 -9.17 -4.30 3.02
C LYS A 34 -8.86 -4.88 4.40
N ASP A 35 -8.84 -6.20 4.49
CA ASP A 35 -8.60 -6.92 5.74
C ASP A 35 -7.21 -6.63 6.31
N TYR A 36 -6.19 -6.38 5.48
CA TYR A 36 -4.84 -6.11 5.96
C TYR A 36 -4.49 -4.62 6.09
N CYS A 37 -5.11 -3.72 5.32
CA CYS A 37 -4.60 -2.35 5.19
C CYS A 37 -5.64 -1.23 5.36
N LEU A 38 -6.94 -1.52 5.47
CA LEU A 38 -7.97 -0.48 5.50
C LEU A 38 -8.60 -0.30 6.88
N PHE A 39 -8.39 0.88 7.47
CA PHE A 39 -8.72 1.17 8.86
C PHE A 39 -9.43 2.53 9.00
N LYS A 40 -10.26 2.69 10.04
CA LYS A 40 -11.00 3.94 10.32
C LYS A 40 -10.10 5.00 10.95
N GLN A 41 -10.50 6.26 10.80
CA GLN A 41 -9.92 7.38 11.55
C GLN A 41 -9.92 7.10 13.05
N GLY A 42 -8.81 7.43 13.73
CA GLY A 42 -8.61 7.16 15.15
C GLY A 42 -8.01 5.78 15.45
N SER A 43 -7.89 4.90 14.45
CA SER A 43 -7.10 3.67 14.61
C SER A 43 -5.63 4.01 14.86
N TYR A 44 -4.96 3.20 15.69
CA TYR A 44 -3.56 3.45 16.06
C TYR A 44 -2.75 2.19 16.35
N TRP A 45 -1.43 2.33 16.23
CA TRP A 45 -0.41 1.34 16.58
C TRP A 45 0.68 1.97 17.44
N ILE A 46 1.25 1.18 18.35
CA ILE A 46 2.43 1.55 19.11
C ILE A 46 3.45 0.43 18.96
N TYR A 47 4.63 0.79 18.46
CA TYR A 47 5.77 -0.08 18.28
C TYR A 47 6.80 0.17 19.35
N GLN A 48 7.59 -0.85 19.67
CA GLN A 48 8.76 -0.73 20.51
C GLN A 48 9.95 -1.40 19.84
N ASP A 49 11.08 -0.69 19.79
CA ASP A 49 12.35 -1.28 19.38
C ASP A 49 12.85 -2.25 20.48
N SER A 50 13.14 -3.49 20.09
CA SER A 50 13.49 -4.55 21.05
C SER A 50 14.83 -4.36 21.74
N ALA A 51 15.74 -3.55 21.16
CA ALA A 51 17.06 -3.30 21.70
C ALA A 51 17.12 -2.01 22.53
N THR A 52 16.53 -0.92 22.02
CA THR A 52 16.57 0.39 22.70
C THR A 52 15.40 0.62 23.65
N LEU A 53 14.32 -0.17 23.52
CA LEU A 53 13.04 0.00 24.20
C LEU A 53 12.30 1.31 23.87
N GLU A 54 12.80 2.09 22.90
CA GLU A 54 12.14 3.29 22.41
C GLU A 54 10.83 2.94 21.70
N THR A 55 9.85 3.83 21.84
CA THR A 55 8.50 3.62 21.29
C THR A 55 8.18 4.61 20.19
N ASP A 56 7.57 4.10 19.12
CA ASP A 56 6.97 4.87 18.04
C ASP A 56 5.46 4.67 18.04
N SER A 57 4.69 5.70 17.69
CA SER A 57 3.24 5.56 17.48
C SER A 57 2.83 5.99 16.08
N ILE A 58 1.76 5.36 15.60
CA ILE A 58 1.12 5.63 14.32
C ILE A 58 -0.36 5.85 14.60
N VAL A 59 -0.94 6.96 14.15
CA VAL A 59 -2.37 7.26 14.28
C VAL A 59 -2.95 7.62 12.92
N ILE A 60 -4.13 7.09 12.59
CA ILE A 60 -4.86 7.48 11.39
C ILE A 60 -5.68 8.74 11.68
N GLU A 61 -5.27 9.85 11.06
CA GLU A 61 -5.84 11.18 11.31
C GLU A 61 -7.11 11.45 10.51
N THR A 62 -7.26 10.83 9.35
CA THR A 62 -8.38 11.07 8.45
C THR A 62 -9.03 9.77 8.05
N ASN A 63 -10.36 9.79 7.87
CA ASN A 63 -11.00 8.66 7.21
C ASN A 63 -10.38 8.45 5.82
N PRO A 64 -10.20 7.19 5.39
CA PRO A 64 -9.73 6.92 4.05
C PRO A 64 -10.71 7.54 3.07
N TYR A 65 -10.21 8.40 2.19
CA TYR A 65 -11.02 9.03 1.15
C TYR A 65 -10.51 8.64 -0.22
N PHE A 66 -11.43 8.76 -1.16
CA PHE A 66 -11.27 8.32 -2.52
C PHE A 66 -10.82 9.45 -3.42
N THR A 67 -9.80 9.21 -4.23
CA THR A 67 -9.52 10.07 -5.39
C THR A 67 -9.42 9.24 -6.65
N SER A 68 -10.15 9.66 -7.69
CA SER A 68 -9.96 9.19 -9.06
C SER A 68 -9.10 10.18 -9.85
N GLY A 69 -8.01 9.71 -10.45
CA GLY A 69 -7.19 10.52 -11.37
C GLY A 69 -7.25 10.00 -12.80
N LYS A 70 -6.90 10.84 -13.78
CA LYS A 70 -6.52 10.42 -15.14
C LYS A 70 -4.99 10.50 -15.23
N GLY A 71 -4.33 9.41 -15.60
CA GLY A 71 -2.89 9.41 -15.87
C GLY A 71 -2.54 10.44 -16.96
N GLY A 72 -1.36 11.05 -16.91
CA GLY A 72 -0.91 12.14 -17.81
C GLY A 72 -0.70 11.75 -19.29
N GLY A 73 -1.45 10.78 -19.81
CA GLY A 73 -1.35 10.32 -21.20
C GLY A 73 -2.31 9.18 -21.57
N THR A 74 -3.00 8.56 -20.61
CA THR A 74 -3.95 7.47 -20.86
C THR A 74 -5.29 7.76 -20.20
N THR A 75 -6.35 7.17 -20.75
CA THR A 75 -7.75 7.26 -20.27
C THR A 75 -7.99 6.57 -18.92
N ASP A 76 -6.92 6.18 -18.23
CA ASP A 76 -7.01 5.25 -17.11
C ASP A 76 -7.41 6.00 -15.84
N ALA A 77 -8.61 5.66 -15.38
CA ALA A 77 -9.07 5.99 -14.04
C ALA A 77 -8.35 5.05 -13.06
N TRP A 78 -7.71 5.63 -12.05
CA TRP A 78 -7.16 4.90 -10.92
C TRP A 78 -7.81 5.41 -9.65
N GLU A 79 -8.19 4.50 -8.76
CA GLU A 79 -8.71 4.84 -7.43
C GLU A 79 -7.54 4.89 -6.46
N THR A 80 -7.48 5.91 -5.62
CA THR A 80 -6.50 5.97 -4.53
C THR A 80 -7.26 6.11 -3.23
N TYR A 81 -6.93 5.28 -2.26
CA TYR A 81 -7.36 5.47 -0.89
C TYR A 81 -6.23 6.17 -0.17
N THR A 82 -6.50 7.40 0.23
CA THR A 82 -5.51 8.21 0.94
C THR A 82 -6.00 8.45 2.35
N TYR A 83 -5.11 8.32 3.32
CA TYR A 83 -5.34 8.83 4.66
C TYR A 83 -4.06 9.44 5.20
N SER A 84 -4.22 10.45 6.04
CA SER A 84 -3.10 11.03 6.75
C SER A 84 -2.76 10.19 7.97
N THR A 85 -1.48 9.95 8.16
CA THR A 85 -0.92 9.19 9.25
C THR A 85 -0.02 10.08 10.06
N TYR A 86 -0.27 10.15 11.36
CA TYR A 86 0.56 10.87 12.30
C TYR A 86 1.55 9.92 12.95
N VAL A 87 2.84 10.23 12.84
CA VAL A 87 3.93 9.46 13.42
C VAL A 87 4.64 10.26 14.48
N GLN A 88 4.75 9.67 15.66
CA GLN A 88 5.45 10.26 16.79
C GLN A 88 6.67 9.40 17.13
N ASN A 89 7.87 9.98 17.02
CA ASN A 89 9.14 9.37 17.42
C ASN A 89 9.94 10.39 18.25
N ASN A 90 10.32 10.04 19.48
CA ASN A 90 11.25 10.81 20.32
C ASN A 90 11.07 12.35 20.29
N ASN A 91 9.81 12.82 20.40
CA ASN A 91 9.36 14.23 20.37
C ASN A 91 9.32 14.93 19.00
N THR A 92 9.52 14.20 17.90
CA THR A 92 9.18 14.66 16.56
C THR A 92 7.80 14.18 16.16
N ASN A 93 7.04 15.08 15.54
CA ASN A 93 5.66 14.84 15.12
C ASN A 93 5.59 15.08 13.62
N ASN A 94 5.47 13.99 12.86
CA ASN A 94 5.44 14.05 11.41
C ASN A 94 4.06 13.61 10.89
N LEU A 95 3.54 14.35 9.92
CA LEU A 95 2.33 13.99 9.20
C LEU A 95 2.71 13.43 7.83
N TYR A 96 2.25 12.22 7.56
CA TYR A 96 2.45 11.53 6.30
C TYR A 96 1.13 11.28 5.60
N ASN A 97 1.18 11.17 4.27
CA ASN A 97 0.06 10.66 3.51
C ASN A 97 0.34 9.19 3.18
N THR A 98 -0.47 8.30 3.74
CA THR A 98 -0.48 6.89 3.40
C THR A 98 -1.43 6.68 2.24
N ILE A 99 -0.98 5.92 1.25
CA ILE A 99 -1.68 5.75 -0.02
C ILE A 99 -1.83 4.25 -0.31
N ILE A 100 -3.06 3.76 -0.39
CA ILE A 100 -3.37 2.46 -1.00
C ILE A 100 -3.70 2.73 -2.46
N ARG A 101 -2.96 2.09 -3.37
CA ARG A 101 -3.33 2.03 -4.79
C ARG A 101 -3.72 0.59 -5.10
N PRO A 102 -4.94 0.31 -5.61
CA PRO A 102 -5.11 -0.84 -6.47
C PRO A 102 -4.07 -0.71 -7.60
N GLY A 103 -3.41 -1.81 -7.96
CA GLY A 103 -2.28 -1.79 -8.90
C GLY A 103 -2.55 -0.89 -10.12
N PHE A 104 -1.50 -0.29 -10.67
CA PHE A 104 -1.63 0.53 -11.87
C PHE A 104 -2.28 -0.34 -12.97
N ASP A 105 -3.32 0.19 -13.59
CA ASP A 105 -4.09 -0.39 -14.68
C ASP A 105 -5.01 -1.57 -14.31
N ALA A 106 -6.30 -1.27 -14.17
CA ALA A 106 -7.41 -2.21 -14.20
C ALA A 106 -7.59 -2.93 -15.57
N GLU A 107 -6.59 -2.89 -16.45
CA GLU A 107 -6.53 -3.73 -17.67
C GLU A 107 -5.71 -5.00 -17.49
N PHE A 108 -5.09 -5.18 -16.31
CA PHE A 108 -4.49 -6.45 -15.92
C PHE A 108 -5.16 -6.93 -14.63
N ASP A 109 -6.08 -7.89 -14.73
CA ASP A 109 -6.58 -8.72 -13.60
C ASP A 109 -5.45 -9.38 -12.76
N ASN A 110 -4.20 -9.22 -13.20
CA ASN A 110 -3.00 -9.76 -12.60
C ASN A 110 -2.26 -8.77 -11.69
N GLN A 111 -2.61 -7.48 -11.65
CA GLN A 111 -1.92 -6.50 -10.80
C GLN A 111 -2.68 -6.29 -9.48
N LYS A 112 -2.28 -7.04 -8.47
CA LYS A 112 -2.85 -6.97 -7.13
C LYS A 112 -2.57 -5.62 -6.46
N PRO A 113 -3.52 -5.09 -5.67
CA PRO A 113 -3.35 -3.85 -4.90
C PRO A 113 -2.11 -3.83 -4.01
N ILE A 114 -1.63 -2.60 -3.83
CA ILE A 114 -0.38 -2.27 -3.19
C ILE A 114 -0.62 -1.14 -2.23
N TRP A 115 -0.26 -1.40 -0.99
CA TRP A 115 -0.28 -0.40 0.05
C TRP A 115 1.09 0.24 0.14
N TYR A 116 1.17 1.56 0.20
CA TYR A 116 2.39 2.28 0.48
C TYR A 116 2.24 3.04 1.78
N TYR A 117 3.00 2.64 2.79
CA TYR A 117 3.28 3.50 3.92
C TYR A 117 4.44 4.41 3.55
N MET A 118 4.22 5.73 3.56
CA MET A 118 5.28 6.72 3.43
C MET A 118 5.74 7.14 4.83
N ASP A 119 7.03 7.04 5.10
CA ASP A 119 7.70 7.63 6.25
C ASP A 119 8.79 8.57 5.74
N GLU A 120 8.63 9.89 5.86
CA GLU A 120 9.76 10.84 6.04
C GLU A 120 9.30 12.29 6.19
N VAL A 121 9.81 13.02 7.19
CA VAL A 121 10.51 14.30 6.98
C VAL A 121 11.60 14.45 8.05
N SER A 122 12.88 14.38 7.66
CA SER A 122 13.90 15.24 8.28
C SER A 122 14.10 16.42 7.34
N SER A 123 14.19 17.63 7.88
CA SER A 123 14.06 18.89 7.13
C SER A 123 15.14 19.14 6.06
N ASN A 124 16.12 18.23 5.85
CA ASN A 124 17.31 18.52 5.05
C ASN A 124 17.71 17.50 3.97
N ALA A 125 17.07 16.35 3.77
CA ALA A 125 17.33 15.50 2.59
C ALA A 125 16.33 14.34 2.40
N SER A 126 15.48 14.48 1.37
CA SER A 126 14.71 13.50 0.57
C SER A 126 14.96 11.97 0.69
N GLN A 127 14.87 11.36 1.87
CA GLN A 127 14.91 9.92 2.08
C GLN A 127 13.60 9.36 2.67
N TYR A 128 12.62 9.15 1.79
CA TYR A 128 11.39 8.45 2.11
C TYR A 128 11.64 6.95 2.35
N LYS A 129 11.30 6.45 3.54
CA LYS A 129 11.14 5.01 3.79
C LYS A 129 9.73 4.61 3.37
N TYR A 130 9.64 3.61 2.49
CA TYR A 130 8.37 3.06 2.05
C TYR A 130 8.21 1.64 2.59
N TYR A 131 7.09 1.36 3.26
CA TYR A 131 6.68 -0.04 3.51
C TYR A 131 5.59 -0.40 2.52
N SER A 132 5.81 -1.47 1.75
CA SER A 132 4.81 -1.98 0.83
C SER A 132 4.15 -3.25 1.34
N PHE A 133 2.81 -3.28 1.31
CA PHE A 133 2.06 -4.53 1.32
C PHE A 133 1.68 -4.87 -0.13
N HIS A 134 1.88 -6.12 -0.51
CA HIS A 134 1.53 -6.61 -1.84
C HIS A 134 0.66 -7.86 -1.69
N ASN A 135 -0.54 -7.89 -2.26
CA ASN A 135 -1.42 -9.05 -2.13
C ASN A 135 -1.04 -10.24 -3.07
N GLY A 136 0.25 -10.50 -3.23
CA GLY A 136 0.85 -11.50 -4.11
C GLY A 136 0.63 -12.96 -3.68
N SER A 137 0.94 -13.87 -4.59
CA SER A 137 1.10 -15.31 -4.33
C SER A 137 2.49 -15.59 -3.76
N ILE A 138 2.67 -16.71 -3.04
CA ILE A 138 3.97 -17.04 -2.43
C ILE A 138 5.05 -17.08 -3.52
N GLY A 139 6.16 -16.36 -3.29
CA GLY A 139 7.27 -16.24 -4.24
C GLY A 139 7.12 -15.12 -5.27
N GLU A 140 5.96 -14.45 -5.32
CA GLU A 140 5.71 -13.34 -6.25
C GLU A 140 6.55 -12.11 -5.85
N LYS A 141 7.30 -11.59 -6.82
CA LYS A 141 8.05 -10.33 -6.72
C LYS A 141 7.20 -9.20 -7.27
N TYR A 142 7.07 -8.13 -6.50
CA TYR A 142 6.51 -6.89 -7.00
C TYR A 142 7.63 -5.92 -7.40
N LEU A 143 7.61 -5.48 -8.67
CA LEU A 143 8.50 -4.46 -9.20
C LEU A 143 7.77 -3.11 -9.12
N GLY A 144 8.21 -2.24 -8.21
CA GLY A 144 7.62 -0.91 -8.03
C GLY A 144 7.71 -0.05 -9.28
N GLY A 145 6.60 0.59 -9.68
CA GLY A 145 6.54 1.55 -10.79
C GLY A 145 6.89 2.99 -10.42
N PHE A 146 7.20 3.27 -9.15
CA PHE A 146 7.71 4.58 -8.76
C PHE A 146 9.21 4.62 -9.06
N ASN A 147 9.68 5.76 -9.57
CA ASN A 147 11.11 6.05 -9.80
C ASN A 147 11.94 6.10 -8.49
N SER A 148 11.65 5.28 -7.49
CA SER A 148 12.54 4.95 -6.38
C SER A 148 13.35 3.73 -6.81
N PRO A 149 14.60 3.87 -7.27
CA PRO A 149 15.29 2.85 -8.05
C PRO A 149 15.70 1.57 -7.27
N TYR A 150 15.23 1.34 -6.04
CA TYR A 150 16.00 0.50 -5.11
C TYR A 150 15.23 -0.49 -4.25
N PHE A 151 13.91 -0.67 -4.39
CA PHE A 151 13.18 -1.59 -3.49
C PHE A 151 12.17 -2.49 -4.19
N TYR A 152 12.33 -3.80 -3.97
CA TYR A 152 11.39 -4.84 -4.38
C TYR A 152 10.77 -5.47 -3.14
N SER A 153 9.45 -5.68 -3.15
CA SER A 153 8.79 -6.49 -2.12
C SER A 153 8.46 -7.87 -2.68
N LYS A 154 8.92 -8.91 -2.00
CA LYS A 154 8.62 -10.30 -2.32
C LYS A 154 7.77 -10.90 -1.20
N PHE A 155 6.62 -11.46 -1.57
CA PHE A 155 5.83 -12.23 -0.61
C PHE A 155 6.47 -13.60 -0.39
N GLU A 156 6.77 -13.93 0.85
CA GLU A 156 7.60 -15.09 1.18
C GLU A 156 6.82 -16.18 1.92
N LEU A 157 6.00 -15.82 2.92
CA LEU A 157 5.39 -16.82 3.80
C LEU A 157 4.11 -16.33 4.49
N ILE A 158 3.16 -17.24 4.70
CA ILE A 158 2.03 -17.05 5.63
C ILE A 158 2.23 -17.89 6.88
N TYR A 159 2.09 -17.26 8.03
CA TYR A 159 1.94 -17.91 9.32
C TYR A 159 0.46 -17.94 9.70
N GLN A 160 -0.07 -19.13 9.97
CA GLN A 160 -1.43 -19.26 10.52
C GLN A 160 -1.51 -18.65 11.92
N ASN A 161 -0.48 -18.91 12.74
CA ASN A 161 -0.29 -18.34 14.07
C ASN A 161 1.16 -17.85 14.18
N TYR A 162 1.34 -16.58 14.52
CA TYR A 162 2.65 -15.95 14.70
C TYR A 162 2.74 -15.34 16.10
N LYS A 163 3.72 -15.77 16.90
CA LYS A 163 3.91 -15.26 18.26
C LYS A 163 4.96 -14.15 18.28
N CYS A 164 4.60 -12.97 18.78
CA CYS A 164 5.50 -11.83 18.99
C CYS A 164 5.13 -11.12 20.29
N ASN A 165 6.12 -10.85 21.15
CA ASN A 165 5.93 -10.21 22.47
C ASN A 165 4.79 -10.85 23.29
N GLU A 166 4.78 -12.18 23.38
CA GLU A 166 3.75 -12.99 24.06
C GLU A 166 2.35 -13.00 23.42
N ILE A 167 2.07 -12.11 22.47
CA ILE A 167 0.82 -12.06 21.72
C ILE A 167 0.89 -13.03 20.53
N VAL A 168 -0.20 -13.74 20.26
CA VAL A 168 -0.36 -14.57 19.07
C VAL A 168 -1.24 -13.82 18.06
N TYR A 169 -0.69 -13.61 16.88
CA TYR A 169 -1.36 -13.00 15.74
C TYR A 169 -1.76 -14.09 14.74
N GLU A 170 -2.97 -13.98 14.21
CA GLU A 170 -3.48 -14.92 13.20
C GLU A 170 -3.26 -14.39 11.79
N ASN A 171 -3.07 -15.31 10.84
CA ASN A 171 -2.95 -15.00 9.41
C ASN A 171 -1.92 -13.89 9.14
N VAL A 172 -0.66 -14.14 9.49
CA VAL A 172 0.43 -13.17 9.31
C VAL A 172 1.15 -13.42 7.99
N LYS A 173 1.10 -12.46 7.08
CA LYS A 173 1.91 -12.44 5.86
C LYS A 173 3.27 -11.82 6.11
N MET A 174 4.33 -12.48 5.64
CA MET A 174 5.70 -11.97 5.70
C MET A 174 6.21 -11.58 4.32
N PHE A 175 6.74 -10.38 4.22
CA PHE A 175 7.33 -9.81 3.01
C PHE A 175 8.80 -9.50 3.23
N LEU A 176 9.62 -9.81 2.23
CA LEU A 176 11.00 -9.38 2.16
C LEU A 176 11.09 -8.13 1.30
N LEU A 177 11.74 -7.09 1.80
CA LEU A 177 12.13 -5.92 1.01
C LEU A 177 13.63 -6.02 0.72
N THR A 178 13.99 -6.06 -0.57
CA THR A 178 15.37 -6.23 -1.03
C THR A 178 15.81 -5.04 -1.88
N ALA A 179 17.11 -4.74 -1.85
CA ALA A 179 17.74 -3.82 -2.80
C ALA A 179 17.90 -4.46 -4.19
N GLU A 180 18.00 -3.61 -5.22
CA GLU A 180 18.26 -4.02 -6.62
C GLU A 180 19.70 -4.54 -6.86
N THR A 181 20.64 -4.28 -5.95
CA THR A 181 22.04 -4.70 -6.14
C THR A 181 22.19 -6.21 -6.04
N ILE A 182 23.07 -6.80 -6.86
CA ILE A 182 23.50 -8.20 -6.73
C ILE A 182 24.71 -8.24 -5.80
N PRO A 183 24.71 -9.06 -4.73
CA PRO A 183 23.64 -9.97 -4.29
C PRO A 183 22.44 -9.23 -3.66
N GLU A 184 21.21 -9.76 -3.84
CA GLU A 184 19.99 -9.21 -3.23
C GLU A 184 20.14 -9.18 -1.71
N GLU A 185 20.52 -8.03 -1.15
CA GLU A 185 20.56 -7.83 0.30
C GLU A 185 19.13 -7.64 0.78
N THR A 186 18.68 -8.54 1.67
CA THR A 186 17.42 -8.34 2.39
C THR A 186 17.60 -7.14 3.30
N LEU A 187 16.95 -6.04 2.97
CA LEU A 187 17.02 -4.81 3.74
C LEU A 187 15.98 -4.81 4.84
N MET A 188 14.78 -5.36 4.59
CA MET A 188 13.76 -5.43 5.63
C MET A 188 12.89 -6.69 5.55
N LYS A 189 12.33 -7.10 6.69
CA LYS A 189 11.19 -8.01 6.74
C LYS A 189 9.99 -7.33 7.38
N LEU A 190 8.83 -7.48 6.75
CA LEU A 190 7.57 -6.91 7.21
C LEU A 190 6.59 -8.04 7.53
N TYR A 191 5.96 -7.99 8.70
CA TYR A 191 4.98 -8.97 9.14
C TYR A 191 3.63 -8.29 9.30
N TRP A 192 2.67 -8.68 8.47
CA TRP A 192 1.32 -8.11 8.39
C TRP A 192 0.30 -9.09 8.91
N ALA A 193 -0.42 -8.75 9.98
CA ALA A 193 -1.50 -9.57 10.52
C ALA A 193 -2.87 -9.08 10.02
N LYS A 194 -3.78 -10.02 9.76
CA LYS A 194 -5.13 -9.72 9.32
C LYS A 194 -5.89 -8.89 10.37
N HIS A 195 -6.60 -7.85 9.93
CA HIS A 195 -7.37 -6.88 10.74
C HIS A 195 -6.57 -6.10 11.78
N ILE A 196 -5.24 -6.21 11.74
CA ILE A 196 -4.34 -5.54 12.69
C ILE A 196 -3.34 -4.70 11.92
N GLY A 197 -2.75 -5.20 10.84
CA GLY A 197 -1.76 -4.49 10.05
C GLY A 197 -0.32 -4.91 10.37
N LEU A 198 0.64 -4.00 10.28
CA LEU A 198 2.06 -4.28 10.53
C LEU A 198 2.30 -4.62 12.00
N VAL A 199 2.67 -5.87 12.31
CA VAL A 199 2.91 -6.34 13.68
C VAL A 199 4.40 -6.43 14.04
N ARG A 200 5.28 -6.49 13.03
CA ARG A 200 6.74 -6.49 13.22
C ARG A 200 7.48 -5.98 12.00
N ILE A 201 8.58 -5.30 12.26
CA ILE A 201 9.56 -4.83 11.28
C ILE A 201 10.94 -5.31 11.72
N GLU A 202 11.68 -5.93 10.81
CA GLU A 202 13.12 -6.21 10.97
C GLU A 202 13.86 -5.40 9.92
N ASP A 203 14.70 -4.45 10.33
CA ASP A 203 15.50 -3.59 9.45
C ASP A 203 16.98 -4.01 9.54
N TYR A 204 17.50 -4.46 8.40
CA TYR A 204 18.84 -4.97 8.14
C TYR A 204 19.70 -3.99 7.33
N SER A 205 19.22 -2.77 7.10
CA SER A 205 19.95 -1.75 6.32
C SER A 205 21.30 -1.35 6.95
N ASP A 206 21.45 -1.54 8.26
CA ASP A 206 22.74 -1.42 8.95
C ASP A 206 23.37 -2.81 9.11
N THR A 207 24.53 -3.04 8.47
CA THR A 207 25.23 -4.33 8.52
C THR A 207 25.77 -4.68 9.90
N THR A 208 25.80 -3.73 10.84
CA THR A 208 26.32 -3.92 12.19
C THR A 208 25.25 -4.23 13.22
N LYS A 209 23.98 -3.92 12.93
CA LYS A 209 22.86 -4.10 13.87
C LYS A 209 21.55 -4.32 13.14
N VAL A 210 20.70 -5.17 13.70
CA VAL A 210 19.32 -5.33 13.24
C VAL A 210 18.42 -4.51 14.16
N SER A 211 17.69 -3.55 13.61
CA SER A 211 16.59 -2.90 14.36
C SER A 211 15.35 -3.77 14.23
N VAL A 212 14.72 -4.07 15.35
CA VAL A 212 13.53 -4.90 15.39
C VAL A 212 12.45 -4.15 16.14
N LYS A 213 11.44 -3.71 15.42
CA LYS A 213 10.28 -3.02 15.98
C LYS A 213 9.11 -3.97 16.06
N ASN A 214 8.57 -4.14 17.26
CA ASN A 214 7.43 -5.02 17.52
C ASN A 214 6.22 -4.20 17.93
N LEU A 215 5.04 -4.57 17.43
CA LEU A 215 3.79 -4.02 17.92
C LEU A 215 3.58 -4.43 19.38
N ILE A 216 3.39 -3.45 20.25
CA ILE A 216 3.14 -3.65 21.69
C ILE A 216 1.75 -3.20 22.11
N ARG A 217 1.08 -2.36 21.32
CA ARG A 217 -0.31 -1.93 21.57
C ARG A 217 -0.97 -1.49 20.28
N TYR A 218 -2.26 -1.76 20.16
CA TYR A 218 -3.07 -1.29 19.03
C TYR A 218 -4.52 -1.05 19.46
N ASN A 219 -5.21 -0.18 18.72
CA ASN A 219 -6.66 -0.17 18.62
C ASN A 219 -6.99 0.02 17.15
N VAL A 220 -7.60 -0.99 16.55
CA VAL A 220 -7.83 -1.00 15.11
C VAL A 220 -9.31 -1.23 14.88
N GLU A 221 -9.94 -0.24 14.25
CA GLU A 221 -11.31 -0.36 13.79
C GLU A 221 -11.29 -0.50 12.27
N ASN A 222 -11.85 -1.61 11.77
CA ASN A 222 -11.95 -1.84 10.34
C ASN A 222 -12.89 -0.81 9.70
N TYR A 223 -12.55 -0.37 8.48
CA TYR A 223 -13.46 0.45 7.68
C TYR A 223 -14.64 -0.41 7.22
N GLU A 224 -15.84 -0.10 7.70
CA GLU A 224 -17.07 -0.77 7.28
C GLU A 224 -17.67 0.04 6.13
N ASN A 225 -17.93 -0.63 5.01
CA ASN A 225 -18.60 -0.06 3.83
C ASN A 225 -20.11 0.01 4.01
#